data_AF-A0A0P9D1I0-F1
#
_entry.id   AF-A0A0P9D1I0-F1
#
_cell.length_a   1.000
_cell.length_b   1.000
_cell.length_c   1.000
_cell.angle_alpha   90.00
_cell.angle_beta   90.00
_cell.angle_gamma   90.00
#
_symmetry.space_group_name_H-M   'P 1'
#
loop_
_entity.id
_entity.type
_entity.pdbx_description
1 polymer ?
#
loop_
_entity_poly.entity_id
_entity_poly.type
_entity_poly.pdbx_seq_one_letter_code
_entity_poly.pdbx_strand_id
1 'polypeptide(L)'
;CLMLSGQMGRRLYDPAAPFPQGRAPDDQLNAVDHFFAKLLGLAGSMQTAAGRAEGERRTQFMRQFLEQLASEVAPGGMDGL
;
A
#
# COMPACT_ATOMS: atom_id res chain seq x y z
N CYS A 1 -0.78 9.31 4.10
CA CYS A 1 -1.44 8.56 3.01
C CYS A 1 -2.95 8.57 3.20
N LEU A 2 -3.53 7.70 4.02
CA LEU A 2 -4.99 7.52 4.13
C LEU A 2 -5.76 8.81 4.50
N MET A 3 -5.33 9.53 5.54
CA MET A 3 -5.98 10.77 5.96
C MET A 3 -5.97 11.83 4.85
N LEU A 4 -4.84 12.00 4.16
CA LEU A 4 -4.74 12.93 3.03
C LEU A 4 -5.63 12.49 1.86
N SER A 5 -5.62 11.20 1.51
CA SER A 5 -6.50 10.67 0.47
C SER A 5 -7.98 10.93 0.77
N GLY A 6 -8.40 10.72 2.02
CA GLY A 6 -9.75 11.03 2.47
C GLY A 6 -10.08 12.53 2.37
N GLN A 7 -9.15 13.41 2.78
CA GLN A 7 -9.30 14.85 2.61
C GLN A 7 -9.40 15.27 1.14
N MET A 8 -8.71 14.57 0.25
CA MET A 8 -8.76 14.79 -1.21
C MET A 8 -9.98 14.13 -1.89
N GLY A 9 -10.88 13.50 -1.14
CA GLY A 9 -12.07 12.83 -1.68
C GLY A 9 -11.77 11.57 -2.50
N ARG A 10 -10.57 10.98 -2.34
CA ARG A 10 -10.18 9.74 -3.02
C ARG A 10 -10.81 8.53 -2.33
N ARG A 11 -11.08 7.48 -3.11
CA ARG A 11 -11.58 6.22 -2.56
C ARG A 11 -10.48 5.54 -1.75
N LEU A 12 -10.87 4.73 -0.77
CA LEU A 12 -9.91 3.90 -0.06
C LEU A 12 -9.29 2.88 -1.02
N TYR A 13 -10.12 2.17 -1.79
CA TYR A 13 -9.75 1.20 -2.82
C TYR A 13 -10.84 1.07 -3.89
N ASP A 14 -10.54 0.37 -4.99
CA ASP A 14 -11.54 0.01 -6.01
C ASP A 14 -12.42 -1.16 -5.50
N PRO A 15 -13.76 -1.01 -5.43
CA PRO A 15 -14.65 -2.07 -4.96
C PRO A 15 -14.56 -3.39 -5.73
N ALA A 16 -14.22 -3.36 -7.02
CA ALA A 16 -14.07 -4.56 -7.84
C ALA A 16 -12.66 -5.17 -7.74
N ALA A 17 -11.67 -4.37 -7.37
CA ALA A 17 -10.27 -4.80 -7.25
C ALA A 17 -9.55 -4.02 -6.14
N PRO A 18 -9.74 -4.39 -4.85
CA PRO A 18 -9.24 -3.61 -3.72
C PRO A 18 -7.73 -3.39 -3.71
N PHE A 19 -6.99 -4.27 -4.39
CA PHE A 19 -5.55 -4.20 -4.55
C PHE A 19 -5.17 -4.26 -6.03
N PRO A 20 -4.06 -3.62 -6.45
CA PRO A 20 -3.63 -3.57 -7.84
C PRO A 20 -2.93 -4.88 -8.28
N GLN A 21 -3.61 -6.01 -8.17
CA GLN A 21 -3.14 -7.28 -8.69
C GLN A 21 -3.49 -7.39 -10.18
N GLY A 22 -2.49 -7.56 -11.04
CA GLY A 22 -2.71 -7.67 -12.49
C GLY A 22 -3.07 -6.35 -13.20
N ARG A 23 -2.95 -5.20 -12.51
CA ARG A 23 -3.10 -3.87 -13.10
C ARG A 23 -2.06 -2.90 -12.53
N ALA A 24 -1.82 -1.79 -13.22
CA ALA A 24 -1.02 -0.71 -12.66
C ALA A 24 -1.78 -0.04 -11.48
N PRO A 25 -1.07 0.36 -10.40
CA PRO A 25 -1.67 1.15 -9.33
C PRO A 25 -2.00 2.58 -9.79
N ASP A 26 -3.18 3.08 -9.43
CA ASP A 26 -3.60 4.46 -9.63
C ASP A 26 -3.78 5.17 -8.29
N ASP A 27 -2.72 5.86 -7.87
CA ASP A 27 -2.67 6.56 -6.58
C ASP A 27 -3.40 7.92 -6.56
N GLN A 28 -3.98 8.34 -7.69
CA GLN A 28 -4.84 9.51 -7.77
C GLN A 28 -6.30 9.17 -7.48
N LEU A 29 -6.71 7.93 -7.76
CA LEU A 29 -8.07 7.44 -7.52
C LEU A 29 -8.21 6.70 -6.20
N ASN A 30 -7.25 5.83 -5.88
CA ASN A 30 -7.34 4.88 -4.76
C ASN A 30 -6.19 5.07 -3.76
N ALA A 31 -6.52 5.17 -2.47
CA ALA A 31 -5.53 5.33 -1.42
C ALA A 31 -4.64 4.09 -1.23
N VAL A 32 -5.21 2.88 -1.35
CA VAL A 32 -4.46 1.61 -1.25
C VAL A 32 -3.41 1.50 -2.36
N ASP A 33 -3.73 1.92 -3.59
CA ASP A 33 -2.80 1.90 -4.72
C ASP A 33 -1.54 2.74 -4.45
N HIS A 34 -1.63 3.80 -3.63
CA HIS A 34 -0.47 4.63 -3.26
C HIS A 34 0.60 3.85 -2.47
N PHE A 35 0.20 2.82 -1.72
CA PHE A 35 1.16 1.96 -1.03
C PHE A 35 2.05 1.24 -2.04
N PHE A 36 1.45 0.68 -3.10
CA PHE A 36 2.16 -0.05 -4.15
C PHE A 36 2.91 0.87 -5.11
N ALA A 37 2.32 2.00 -5.48
CA ALA A 37 2.94 2.96 -6.40
C ALA A 37 4.21 3.59 -5.81
N LYS A 38 4.23 3.82 -4.49
CA LYS A 38 5.28 4.63 -3.84
C LYS A 38 5.77 4.06 -2.52
N LEU A 39 4.88 3.93 -1.52
CA LEU A 39 5.32 3.76 -0.12
C LEU A 39 6.15 2.49 0.11
N LEU A 40 5.76 1.37 -0.50
CA LEU A 40 6.47 0.10 -0.39
C LEU A 40 7.84 0.10 -1.09
N GLY A 41 8.08 1.05 -2.01
CA GLY A 41 9.37 1.24 -2.68
C GLY A 41 10.31 2.21 -1.97
N LEU A 42 9.84 2.97 -0.97
CA LEU A 42 10.63 4.04 -0.36
C LEU A 42 11.90 3.53 0.34
N ALA A 43 11.84 2.35 0.98
CA ALA A 43 12.99 1.75 1.65
C ALA A 43 14.21 1.63 0.71
N GLY A 44 14.00 1.23 -0.55
CA GLY A 44 15.06 1.11 -1.56
C GLY A 44 15.68 2.45 -2.00
N SER A 45 14.98 3.57 -1.77
CA SER A 45 15.46 4.91 -2.11
C SER A 45 16.24 5.60 -1.00
N MET A 46 16.35 4.98 0.19
CA MET A 46 17.04 5.58 1.33
C MET A 46 18.56 5.62 1.13
N GLN A 47 19.16 6.78 1.39
CA GLN A 47 20.57 7.05 1.06
C GLN A 47 21.55 6.51 2.11
N THR A 48 21.12 6.38 3.37
CA THR A 48 21.95 5.87 4.47
C THR A 48 21.60 4.43 4.80
N ALA A 49 22.56 3.67 5.34
CA ALA A 49 22.32 2.28 5.78
C ALA A 49 21.27 2.21 6.90
N ALA A 50 21.36 3.11 7.89
CA ALA A 50 20.36 3.22 8.96
C ALA A 50 18.96 3.58 8.41
N GLY A 51 18.90 4.47 7.41
CA GLY A 51 17.64 4.84 6.75
C GLY A 51 17.02 3.68 6.00
N ARG A 52 17.81 2.87 5.28
CA ARG A 52 17.32 1.65 4.62
C ARG A 52 16.78 0.64 5.63
N ALA A 53 17.53 0.34 6.69
CA ALA A 53 17.11 -0.61 7.73
C ALA A 53 15.79 -0.20 8.40
N GLU A 54 15.64 1.08 8.78
CA GLU A 54 14.38 1.57 9.35
C GLU A 54 13.26 1.60 8.31
N GLY A 55 13.57 1.94 7.04
CA GLY A 55 12.63 1.91 5.93
C GLY A 55 12.07 0.51 5.69
N GLU A 56 12.90 -0.53 5.73
CA GLU A 56 12.51 -1.93 5.61
C GLU A 56 11.58 -2.34 6.76
N ARG A 57 11.95 -2.01 8.01
CA ARG A 57 11.10 -2.28 9.20
C ARG A 57 9.72 -1.64 9.08
N ARG A 58 9.64 -0.39 8.60
CA ARG A 58 8.36 0.29 8.37
C ARG A 58 7.59 -0.28 7.18
N THR A 59 8.30 -0.74 6.15
CA THR A 59 7.70 -1.41 5.00
C THR A 59 7.02 -2.69 5.44
N GLN A 60 7.65 -3.49 6.30
CA GLN A 60 7.04 -4.69 6.87
C GLN A 60 5.74 -4.40 7.62
N PHE A 61 5.71 -3.34 8.43
CA PHE A 61 4.48 -2.92 9.11
C PHE A 61 3.37 -2.54 8.12
N MET A 62 3.70 -1.84 7.03
CA MET A 62 2.72 -1.53 5.98
C MET A 62 2.19 -2.79 5.28
N ARG A 63 3.03 -3.80 5.04
CA ARG A 63 2.58 -5.09 4.48
C ARG A 63 1.60 -5.80 5.40
N GLN A 64 1.90 -5.87 6.70
CA GLN A 64 1.00 -6.45 7.70
C GLN A 64 -0.36 -5.75 7.74
N PHE A 65 -0.38 -4.42 7.65
CA PHE A 65 -1.63 -3.68 7.54
C PHE A 65 -2.42 -4.05 6.27
N LEU A 66 -1.74 -4.15 5.12
CA LEU A 66 -2.38 -4.52 3.85
C LEU A 66 -2.89 -5.97 3.86
N GLU A 67 -2.16 -6.91 4.49
CA GLU A 67 -2.59 -8.29 4.70
C GLU A 67 -3.86 -8.35 5.54
N GLN A 68 -3.90 -7.62 6.66
CA GLN A 68 -5.08 -7.56 7.50
C GLN A 68 -6.27 -6.97 6.75
N LEU A 69 -6.07 -5.83 6.07
CA LEU A 69 -7.12 -5.21 5.25
C LEU A 69 -7.63 -6.18 4.18
N ALA A 70 -6.73 -6.93 3.55
CA ALA A 70 -7.10 -7.89 2.53
C ALA A 70 -8.01 -9.01 3.05
N SER A 71 -7.71 -9.53 4.25
CA SER A 71 -8.55 -10.54 4.89
C SER A 71 -9.97 -10.05 5.16
N GLU A 72 -10.16 -8.74 5.30
CA GLU A 72 -11.45 -8.11 5.60
C GLU A 72 -12.27 -7.81 4.33
N VAL A 73 -11.62 -7.52 3.20
CA VAL A 73 -12.30 -6.96 2.02
C VAL A 73 -12.19 -7.81 0.75
N ALA A 74 -11.27 -8.78 0.68
CA ALA A 74 -11.08 -9.62 -0.49
C ALA A 74 -11.59 -11.05 -0.23
N PRO A 75 -12.59 -11.54 -0.99
CA PRO A 75 -13.03 -12.94 -0.88
C PRO A 75 -11.92 -13.85 -1.44
N GLY A 76 -11.07 -14.36 -0.56
CA GLY A 76 -9.97 -15.28 -0.89
C GLY A 76 -8.61 -14.95 -0.28
N GLY A 77 -8.44 -13.79 0.38
CA GLY A 77 -7.13 -13.35 0.88
C GLY A 77 -6.20 -12.88 -0.25
N MET A 78 -5.10 -12.21 0.11
CA MET A 78 -4.05 -11.80 -0.84
C MET A 78 -2.91 -12.81 -0.76
N ASP A 79 -2.83 -13.73 -1.73
CA ASP A 79 -1.69 -14.64 -1.85
C ASP A 79 -0.42 -13.85 -2.25
N GLY A 80 0.60 -13.86 -1.38
CA GLY A 80 1.99 -13.51 -1.73
C GLY A 80 2.35 -12.02 -1.73
N LEU A 81 2.26 -11.35 -0.58
CA LEU A 81 2.81 -10.00 -0.37
C LEU A 81 4.35 -9.98 -0.26
#